data_AF-A0AAU6KGX1-F1
#
_entry.id   AF-A0AAU6KGX1-F1
#
_cell.length_a   1.000
_cell.length_b   1.000
_cell.length_c   1.000
_cell.angle_alpha   90.00
_cell.angle_beta   90.00
_cell.angle_gamma   90.00
#
_symmetry.space_group_name_H-M   'P 1'
#
loop_
_entity.id
_entity.type
_entity.pdbx_description
1 polymer ?
#
loop_
_entity_poly.entity_id
_entity_poly.type
_entity_poly.pdbx_seq_one_letter_code
_entity_poly.pdbx_strand_id
1 'polypeptide(L)'
;MSAEPEVLDELHRLRARVPQLTGALAASVDGLVLAHDTPGVEPEGVAALTAAALGVAMRMADATGQGEFRELLVRGVDGYVATYAAGGSAVLTLLAQDRVNVGRLHLEGRRSGTRIGELVDTATARGEPVAPARAPARAAPMPTRTRTARGTPRTPPTPTPNATPTASES
;
A
#
# COMPACT_ATOMS: atom_id res chain seq x y z
N MET A 1 5.19 2.94 -26.71
CA MET A 1 6.09 3.46 -25.67
C MET A 1 5.29 3.61 -24.37
N SER A 2 5.50 2.68 -23.41
CA SER A 2 4.84 2.66 -22.10
C SER A 2 4.83 4.07 -21.49
N ALA A 3 3.75 4.47 -20.82
CA ALA A 3 3.68 5.77 -20.12
C ALA A 3 4.61 5.84 -18.89
N GLU A 4 5.14 4.70 -18.43
CA GLU A 4 6.00 4.58 -17.24
C GLU A 4 7.09 5.66 -17.11
N PRO A 5 7.99 5.90 -18.11
CA PRO A 5 9.01 6.94 -18.01
C PRO A 5 8.44 8.36 -17.85
N GLU A 6 7.35 8.68 -18.54
CA GLU A 6 6.72 10.01 -18.49
C GLU A 6 6.05 10.25 -17.14
N VAL A 7 5.42 9.21 -16.59
CA VAL A 7 4.84 9.23 -15.25
C VAL A 7 5.94 9.36 -14.19
N LEU A 8 7.02 8.57 -14.29
CA LEU A 8 8.15 8.62 -13.36
C LEU A 8 8.81 10.02 -13.36
N ASP A 9 8.98 10.62 -14.53
CA ASP A 9 9.48 11.99 -14.65
C ASP A 9 8.57 13.00 -13.92
N GLU A 10 7.25 12.85 -14.02
CA GLU A 10 6.33 13.73 -13.30
C GLU A 10 6.40 13.52 -11.78
N LEU A 11 6.57 12.28 -11.31
CA LEU A 11 6.77 11.99 -9.89
C LEU A 11 8.04 12.68 -9.36
N HIS A 12 9.15 12.61 -10.09
CA HIS A 12 10.40 13.30 -9.72
C HIS A 12 10.20 14.83 -9.66
N ARG A 13 9.53 15.42 -10.66
CA ARG A 13 9.23 16.86 -10.65
C ARG A 13 8.34 17.24 -9.48
N LEU A 14 7.33 16.42 -9.14
CA LEU A 14 6.47 16.65 -7.99
C LEU A 14 7.28 16.67 -6.69
N ARG A 15 8.18 15.71 -6.47
CA ARG A 15 9.05 15.70 -5.28
C ARG A 15 9.99 16.91 -5.22
N ALA A 16 10.46 17.40 -6.36
CA ALA A 16 11.20 18.66 -6.41
C ALA A 16 10.34 19.88 -6.03
N ARG A 17 9.05 19.88 -6.40
CA ARG A 17 8.08 20.92 -6.02
C ARG A 17 7.59 20.82 -4.59
N VAL A 18 7.70 19.66 -3.93
CA VAL A 18 7.29 19.46 -2.53
C VAL A 18 8.39 18.67 -1.78
N PRO A 19 9.43 19.37 -1.26
CA PRO A 19 10.61 18.72 -0.67
C PRO A 19 10.33 17.80 0.54
N GLN A 20 9.19 17.99 1.22
CA GLN A 20 8.77 17.16 2.35
C GLN A 20 8.14 15.81 1.93
N LEU A 21 8.02 15.53 0.62
CA LEU A 21 7.61 14.23 0.12
C LEU A 21 8.70 13.19 0.31
N THR A 22 8.37 12.14 1.07
CA THR A 22 9.23 10.98 1.28
C THR A 22 9.02 9.91 0.22
N GLY A 23 7.88 9.93 -0.48
CA GLY A 23 7.63 9.06 -1.62
C GLY A 23 6.44 9.50 -2.46
N ALA A 24 6.40 9.06 -3.71
CA ALA A 24 5.30 9.26 -4.64
C ALA A 24 5.11 8.01 -5.51
N LEU A 25 3.87 7.61 -5.74
CA LEU A 25 3.52 6.37 -6.43
C LEU A 25 2.30 6.61 -7.32
N ALA A 26 2.40 6.22 -8.58
CA ALA A 26 1.27 6.11 -9.49
C ALA A 26 0.89 4.63 -9.62
N ALA A 27 -0.38 4.31 -9.37
CA ALA A 27 -0.91 2.96 -9.48
C ALA A 27 -2.24 2.96 -10.26
N SER A 28 -2.61 1.81 -10.81
CA SER A 28 -3.98 1.62 -11.30
C SER A 28 -4.96 1.59 -10.13
N VAL A 29 -6.25 1.79 -10.44
CA VAL A 29 -7.34 1.65 -9.44
C VAL A 29 -7.43 0.24 -8.84
N ASP A 30 -6.87 -0.77 -9.52
CA ASP A 30 -6.79 -2.16 -9.06
C ASP A 30 -5.56 -2.45 -8.18
N GLY A 31 -4.69 -1.46 -7.96
CA GLY A 31 -3.50 -1.60 -7.12
C GLY A 31 -2.26 -2.13 -7.84
N LEU A 32 -2.18 -2.00 -9.17
CA LEU A 32 -0.98 -2.32 -9.94
C LEU A 32 -0.08 -1.09 -10.05
N VAL A 33 1.21 -1.23 -9.75
CA VAL A 33 2.17 -0.11 -9.83
C VAL A 33 2.44 0.26 -11.28
N LEU A 34 2.24 1.54 -11.62
CA LEU A 34 2.55 2.09 -12.94
C LEU A 34 3.94 2.74 -12.95
N ALA A 35 4.26 3.49 -11.91
CA ALA A 35 5.57 4.09 -11.66
C ALA A 35 5.69 4.50 -10.19
N HIS A 36 6.90 4.54 -9.65
CA HIS A 36 7.11 4.92 -8.26
C HIS A 36 8.47 5.56 -8.00
N ASP A 37 8.52 6.44 -7.01
CA ASP A 37 9.70 6.94 -6.34
C ASP A 37 9.42 6.91 -4.83
N THR A 38 9.58 5.74 -4.22
CA THR A 38 9.18 5.43 -2.84
C THR A 38 10.35 4.80 -2.07
N PRO A 39 11.41 5.56 -1.75
CA PRO A 39 12.57 5.02 -1.05
C PRO A 39 12.19 4.46 0.32
N GLY A 40 12.60 3.21 0.59
CA GLY A 40 12.38 2.55 1.88
C GLY A 40 10.96 2.00 2.09
N VAL A 41 10.12 1.98 1.04
CA VAL A 41 8.75 1.46 1.11
C VAL A 41 8.51 0.52 -0.08
N GLU A 42 7.86 -0.62 0.18
CA GLU A 42 7.45 -1.56 -0.87
C GLU A 42 6.29 -0.97 -1.70
N PRO A 43 6.50 -0.65 -2.99
CA PRO A 43 5.50 0.05 -3.80
C PRO A 43 4.25 -0.79 -4.04
N GLU A 44 4.39 -2.09 -4.24
CA GLU A 44 3.27 -3.02 -4.44
C GLU A 44 2.34 -3.06 -3.21
N GLY A 45 2.93 -3.04 -2.01
CA GLY A 45 2.16 -2.99 -0.77
C GLY A 45 1.36 -1.70 -0.63
N VAL A 46 1.98 -0.56 -0.96
CA VAL A 46 1.30 0.76 -0.95
C VAL A 46 0.21 0.82 -2.00
N ALA A 47 0.45 0.29 -3.21
CA ALA A 47 -0.54 0.28 -4.29
C ALA A 47 -1.77 -0.56 -3.91
N ALA A 48 -1.57 -1.75 -3.34
CA ALA A 48 -2.67 -2.61 -2.89
C ALA A 48 -3.48 -1.95 -1.76
N LEU A 49 -2.82 -1.35 -0.76
CA LEU A 49 -3.50 -0.63 0.32
C LEU A 49 -4.24 0.61 -0.21
N THR A 50 -3.65 1.33 -1.17
CA THR A 50 -4.29 2.47 -1.84
C THR A 50 -5.58 2.03 -2.53
N ALA A 51 -5.55 0.94 -3.31
CA ALA A 51 -6.72 0.43 -4.02
C ALA A 51 -7.84 0.00 -3.05
N ALA A 52 -7.48 -0.67 -1.95
CA ALA A 52 -8.44 -1.02 -0.91
C ALA A 52 -9.06 0.23 -0.25
N ALA A 53 -8.25 1.22 0.11
CA ALA A 53 -8.71 2.47 0.72
C ALA A 53 -9.57 3.29 -0.26
N LEU A 54 -9.21 3.33 -1.54
CA LEU A 54 -9.97 4.00 -2.60
C LEU A 54 -11.38 3.40 -2.71
N GLY A 55 -11.49 2.06 -2.73
CA GLY A 55 -12.80 1.39 -2.80
C GLY A 55 -13.71 1.75 -1.62
N VAL A 56 -13.15 1.89 -0.41
CA VAL A 56 -13.89 2.35 0.77
C VAL A 56 -14.26 3.83 0.64
N ALA A 57 -13.31 4.69 0.22
CA ALA A 57 -13.52 6.13 0.08
C ALA A 57 -14.60 6.46 -0.96
N MET A 58 -14.60 5.78 -2.10
CA MET A 58 -15.63 5.93 -3.14
C MET A 58 -17.02 5.55 -2.61
N ARG A 59 -17.15 4.40 -1.93
CA ARG A 59 -18.42 3.98 -1.33
C ARG A 59 -18.90 4.95 -0.25
N MET A 60 -17.97 5.48 0.55
CA MET A 60 -18.29 6.46 1.57
C MET A 60 -18.77 7.78 0.96
N ALA A 61 -18.12 8.27 -0.10
CA ALA A 61 -18.52 9.48 -0.81
C ALA A 61 -19.93 9.32 -1.42
N ASP A 62 -20.21 8.18 -2.03
CA ASP A 62 -21.53 7.85 -2.58
C ASP A 62 -22.60 7.78 -1.47
N ALA A 63 -22.35 6.98 -0.42
CA ALA A 63 -23.28 6.80 0.70
C ALA A 63 -23.60 8.10 1.47
N THR A 64 -22.71 9.09 1.42
CA THR A 64 -22.87 10.40 2.07
C THR A 64 -23.28 11.52 1.10
N GLY A 65 -23.56 11.19 -0.16
CA GLY A 65 -24.02 12.15 -1.17
C GLY A 65 -22.96 13.18 -1.59
N GLN A 66 -21.67 12.88 -1.41
CA GLN A 66 -20.55 13.76 -1.78
C GLN A 66 -20.09 13.56 -3.24
N GLY A 67 -20.66 12.59 -3.95
CA GLY A 67 -20.41 12.34 -5.36
C GLY A 67 -19.10 11.59 -5.61
N GLU A 68 -18.43 11.94 -6.70
CA GLU A 68 -17.22 11.24 -7.16
C GLU A 68 -16.02 11.47 -6.23
N PHE A 69 -15.22 10.42 -6.05
CA PHE A 69 -13.95 10.51 -5.34
C PHE A 69 -13.00 11.52 -6.00
N ARG A 70 -12.43 12.41 -5.19
CA ARG A 70 -11.42 13.38 -5.64
C ARG A 70 -10.06 13.11 -4.99
N GLU A 71 -10.07 12.97 -3.67
CA GLU A 71 -8.86 12.77 -2.89
C GLU A 71 -9.16 12.15 -1.52
N LEU A 72 -8.17 11.48 -0.94
CA LEU A 72 -8.14 10.95 0.42
C LEU A 72 -6.89 11.47 1.11
N LEU A 73 -7.01 11.90 2.37
CA LEU A 73 -5.88 12.26 3.22
C LEU A 73 -5.94 11.46 4.51
N VAL A 74 -4.87 10.74 4.81
CA VAL A 74 -4.65 10.05 6.08
C VAL A 74 -3.52 10.75 6.80
N ARG A 75 -3.76 11.18 8.05
CA ARG A 75 -2.73 11.72 8.93
C ARG A 75 -2.36 10.67 9.98
N GLY A 76 -1.10 10.28 10.00
CA GLY A 76 -0.48 9.51 11.06
C GLY A 76 0.37 10.39 11.98
N VAL A 77 0.94 9.78 13.02
CA VAL A 77 1.87 10.47 13.93
C VAL A 77 3.16 10.93 13.24
N ASP A 78 3.59 10.19 12.21
CA ASP A 78 4.86 10.45 11.50
C ASP A 78 4.69 11.25 10.21
N GLY A 79 3.44 11.49 9.77
CA GLY A 79 3.20 12.19 8.52
C GLY A 79 1.85 11.93 7.87
N TYR A 80 1.84 12.07 6.55
CA TYR A 80 0.62 12.00 5.75
C TYR A 80 0.75 11.00 4.62
N VAL A 81 -0.36 10.34 4.32
CA VAL A 81 -0.60 9.63 3.06
C VAL A 81 -1.73 10.35 2.34
N ALA A 82 -1.47 10.87 1.15
CA ALA A 82 -2.47 11.58 0.35
C ALA A 82 -2.65 10.88 -0.99
N THR A 83 -3.88 10.50 -1.32
CA THR A 83 -4.21 9.85 -2.60
C THR A 83 -5.12 10.75 -3.40
N TYR A 84 -4.80 10.97 -4.67
CA TYR A 84 -5.54 11.81 -5.61
C TYR A 84 -5.97 10.98 -6.81
N ALA A 85 -7.18 11.22 -7.31
CA ALA A 85 -7.61 10.66 -8.58
C ALA A 85 -6.69 11.14 -9.73
N ALA A 86 -6.29 10.22 -10.62
CA ALA A 86 -5.44 10.51 -11.76
C ALA A 86 -6.05 9.89 -13.03
N GLY A 87 -6.99 10.60 -13.65
CA GLY A 87 -7.77 10.08 -14.79
C GLY A 87 -8.79 9.02 -14.36
N GLY A 88 -9.25 8.20 -15.32
CA GLY A 88 -10.28 7.18 -15.07
C GLY A 88 -9.75 5.83 -14.59
N SER A 89 -8.44 5.59 -14.71
CA SER A 89 -7.83 4.27 -14.51
C SER A 89 -6.66 4.25 -13.54
N ALA A 90 -6.22 5.40 -13.04
CA ALA A 90 -5.07 5.53 -12.16
C ALA A 90 -5.31 6.44 -10.95
N VAL A 91 -4.42 6.31 -9.98
CA VAL A 91 -4.35 7.11 -8.76
C VAL A 91 -2.91 7.50 -8.44
N LEU A 92 -2.75 8.69 -7.88
CA LEU A 92 -1.47 9.18 -7.36
C LEU A 92 -1.50 9.14 -5.83
N THR A 93 -0.58 8.38 -5.22
CA THR A 93 -0.39 8.33 -3.77
C THR A 93 0.93 8.99 -3.38
N LEU A 94 0.87 9.90 -2.41
CA LEU A 94 1.99 10.66 -1.88
C LEU A 94 2.22 10.33 -0.42
N LEU A 95 3.48 10.12 -0.05
CA LEU A 95 3.95 9.98 1.32
C LEU A 95 4.68 11.25 1.72
N ALA A 96 4.31 11.84 2.85
CA ALA A 96 4.86 13.12 3.30
C ALA A 96 5.16 13.12 4.79
N GLN A 97 6.14 13.89 5.21
CA GLN A 97 6.46 14.11 6.63
C GLN A 97 5.35 14.92 7.34
N ASP A 98 5.24 14.83 8.66
CA ASP A 98 4.23 15.58 9.45
C ASP A 98 4.33 17.11 9.33
N ARG A 99 5.52 17.63 8.98
CA ARG A 99 5.73 19.08 8.76
C ARG A 99 5.41 19.56 7.35
N VAL A 100 4.83 18.72 6.49
CA VAL A 100 4.44 19.13 5.14
C VAL A 100 3.38 20.24 5.20
N ASN A 101 3.49 21.22 4.29
CA ASN A 101 2.41 22.17 4.08
C ASN A 101 1.27 21.46 3.33
N VAL A 102 0.19 21.13 4.04
CA VAL A 102 -0.95 20.37 3.50
C VAL A 102 -1.62 21.11 2.32
N GLY A 103 -1.73 22.44 2.37
CA GLY A 103 -2.27 23.22 1.26
C GLY A 103 -1.43 23.07 -0.02
N ARG A 104 -0.10 23.11 0.10
CA ARG A 104 0.84 22.87 -1.01
C ARG A 104 0.78 21.41 -1.47
N LEU A 105 0.64 20.45 -0.56
CA LEU A 105 0.48 19.04 -0.88
C LEU A 105 -0.74 18.80 -1.78
N HIS A 106 -1.90 19.37 -1.43
CA HIS A 106 -3.10 19.28 -2.29
C HIS A 106 -2.94 20.03 -3.61
N LEU A 107 -2.38 21.24 -3.60
CA LEU A 107 -2.18 22.01 -4.83
C LEU A 107 -1.34 21.24 -5.86
N GLU A 108 -0.17 20.74 -5.42
CA GLU A 108 0.75 20.03 -6.30
C GLU A 108 0.29 18.60 -6.58
N GLY A 109 -0.33 17.92 -5.61
CA GLY A 109 -0.90 16.59 -5.76
C GLY A 109 -2.02 16.56 -6.80
N ARG A 110 -2.97 17.49 -6.75
CA ARG A 110 -4.04 17.60 -7.75
C ARG A 110 -3.49 17.91 -9.14
N ARG A 111 -2.57 18.88 -9.25
CA ARG A 111 -1.92 19.23 -10.51
C ARG A 111 -1.21 18.03 -11.16
N SER A 112 -0.45 17.29 -10.36
CA SER A 112 0.31 16.13 -10.83
C SER A 112 -0.61 14.95 -11.14
N GLY A 113 -1.67 14.75 -10.33
CA GLY A 113 -2.69 13.73 -10.57
C GLY A 113 -3.40 13.94 -11.92
N THR A 114 -3.81 15.17 -12.24
CA THR A 114 -4.36 15.50 -13.56
C THR A 114 -3.35 15.16 -14.67
N ARG A 115 -2.09 15.57 -14.51
CA ARG A 115 -1.06 15.31 -15.52
C ARG A 115 -0.78 13.82 -15.73
N ILE A 116 -0.70 13.05 -14.66
CA ILE A 116 -0.50 11.60 -14.72
C ILE A 116 -1.70 10.92 -15.38
N GLY A 117 -2.93 11.37 -15.06
CA GLY A 117 -4.15 10.89 -15.72
C GLY A 117 -4.10 11.07 -17.23
N GLU A 118 -3.72 12.26 -17.72
CA GLU A 118 -3.54 12.52 -19.15
C GLU A 118 -2.54 11.55 -19.82
N LEU A 119 -1.40 11.28 -19.16
CA LEU A 119 -0.37 10.38 -19.68
C LEU A 119 -0.87 8.94 -19.76
N VAL A 120 -1.55 8.47 -18.71
CA VAL A 120 -2.09 7.10 -18.63
C VAL A 120 -3.23 6.90 -19.62
N ASP A 121 -4.16 7.85 -19.71
CA ASP A 121 -5.29 7.78 -20.64
C ASP A 121 -4.79 7.79 -22.10
N THR A 122 -3.76 8.58 -22.40
CA THR A 122 -3.11 8.60 -23.72
C THR A 122 -2.40 7.29 -24.06
N ALA A 123 -1.78 6.61 -23.09
CA ALA A 123 -1.19 5.27 -23.33
C ALA A 123 -2.27 4.21 -23.56
N THR A 124 -3.33 4.22 -22.75
CA THR A 124 -4.45 3.29 -22.89
C THR A 124 -5.14 3.45 -24.24
N ALA A 125 -5.37 4.69 -24.70
CA ALA A 125 -5.97 4.97 -26.00
C ALA A 125 -5.12 4.47 -27.20
N ARG A 126 -3.80 4.33 -27.03
CA ARG A 126 -2.88 3.79 -28.04
C ARG A 126 -2.87 2.25 -28.08
N GLY A 127 -3.69 1.59 -27.26
CA GLY A 127 -3.70 0.13 -27.14
C GLY A 127 -2.45 -0.42 -26.47
N GLU A 128 -1.73 0.43 -25.75
CA GLU A 128 -0.50 0.05 -25.07
C GLU A 128 -0.83 -0.51 -23.69
N PRO A 129 -0.46 -1.77 -23.38
CA PRO A 129 -0.62 -2.27 -22.03
C PRO A 129 0.24 -1.42 -21.11
N VAL A 130 -0.39 -0.77 -20.13
CA VAL A 130 0.30 -0.21 -18.98
C VAL A 130 0.81 -1.40 -18.17
N ALA A 131 1.94 -1.96 -18.60
CA ALA A 131 2.53 -3.12 -17.97
C ALA A 131 2.95 -2.71 -16.54
N PRO A 132 2.62 -3.51 -15.52
CA PRO A 132 3.07 -3.23 -14.18
C PRO A 132 4.60 -3.21 -14.14
N ALA A 133 5.17 -2.30 -13.35
CA ALA A 133 6.58 -2.31 -13.04
C ALA A 133 6.99 -3.73 -12.62
N ARG A 134 8.07 -4.22 -13.23
CA ARG A 134 8.44 -5.64 -13.28
C ARG A 134 8.41 -6.30 -11.89
N ALA A 135 7.44 -7.18 -11.66
CA ALA A 135 7.29 -7.91 -10.40
C ALA A 135 8.59 -8.66 -10.03
N PRO A 136 9.09 -8.58 -8.78
CA PRO A 136 10.17 -9.46 -8.35
C PRO A 136 9.67 -10.90 -8.36
N ALA A 137 10.53 -11.81 -8.82
CA ALA A 137 10.26 -13.23 -8.86
C ALA A 137 9.79 -13.72 -7.49
N ARG A 138 8.55 -14.22 -7.44
CA ARG A 138 7.91 -14.85 -6.29
C ARG A 138 8.91 -15.71 -5.52
N ALA A 139 9.28 -15.29 -4.31
CA ALA A 139 10.05 -16.12 -3.41
C ALA A 139 9.30 -17.45 -3.22
N ALA A 140 9.94 -18.56 -3.60
CA ALA A 140 9.37 -19.88 -3.49
C ALA A 140 8.98 -20.17 -2.03
N PRO A 141 7.81 -20.76 -1.75
CA PRO A 141 7.46 -21.17 -0.39
C PRO A 141 8.45 -22.25 0.10
N MET A 142 9.03 -22.00 1.26
CA MET A 142 9.89 -22.93 1.99
C MET A 142 9.11 -24.22 2.28
N PRO A 143 9.61 -25.42 1.94
CA PRO A 143 8.86 -26.64 2.17
C PRO A 143 8.77 -26.91 3.68
N THR A 144 7.54 -26.91 4.19
CA THR A 144 7.21 -27.33 5.55
C THR A 144 7.62 -28.79 5.73
N ARG A 145 8.71 -29.03 6.47
CA ARG A 145 9.12 -30.39 6.86
C ARG A 145 8.12 -30.93 7.90
N THR A 146 7.16 -31.73 7.43
CA THR A 146 6.32 -32.56 8.30
C THR A 146 7.20 -33.58 9.02
N ARG A 147 7.49 -33.32 10.30
CA ARG A 147 8.17 -34.28 11.18
C ARG A 147 7.20 -35.41 11.52
N THR A 148 7.24 -36.50 10.76
CA THR A 148 6.54 -37.75 11.13
C THR A 148 7.17 -38.34 12.38
N ALA A 149 6.54 -38.14 13.54
CA ALA A 149 6.88 -38.88 14.75
C ALA A 149 6.25 -40.28 14.67
N ARG A 150 7.10 -41.29 14.42
CA ARG A 150 6.78 -42.71 14.55
C ARG A 150 7.32 -43.18 15.89
N GLY A 151 6.44 -43.53 16.82
CA GLY A 151 6.80 -44.13 18.11
C GLY A 151 5.54 -44.61 18.86
N THR A 152 5.47 -45.92 19.07
CA THR A 152 4.33 -46.77 19.48
C THR A 152 3.81 -46.57 20.91
N PRO A 153 2.57 -47.02 21.22
CA PRO A 153 1.90 -46.78 22.50
C PRO A 153 2.36 -47.77 23.59
N ARG A 154 2.48 -47.30 24.83
CA ARG A 154 2.57 -48.17 26.02
C ARG A 154 1.65 -47.67 27.15
N THR A 155 0.97 -48.65 27.71
CA THR A 155 -0.25 -48.70 28.55
C THR A 155 -0.08 -48.13 29.98
N PRO A 156 -1.15 -47.62 30.64
CA PRO A 156 -1.19 -47.24 32.08
C PRO A 156 -1.75 -48.40 32.96
N PRO A 157 -2.09 -48.26 34.27
CA PRO A 157 -1.63 -47.39 35.39
C PRO A 157 -1.29 -48.21 36.69
N THR A 158 -0.81 -47.56 37.77
CA THR A 158 -1.22 -47.83 39.19
C THR A 158 -0.91 -46.62 40.09
N PRO A 159 -1.83 -46.17 40.99
CA PRO A 159 -1.64 -45.02 41.88
C PRO A 159 -1.36 -45.43 43.34
N THR A 160 -0.73 -44.54 44.15
CA THR A 160 -0.94 -44.24 45.60
C THR A 160 0.27 -43.48 46.20
N PRO A 161 0.16 -42.81 47.37
CA PRO A 161 -0.68 -41.65 47.63
C PRO A 161 0.11 -40.47 48.27
N ASN A 162 -0.56 -39.31 48.32
CA ASN A 162 -0.13 -38.06 48.97
C ASN A 162 0.41 -38.22 50.40
N ALA A 163 1.48 -37.47 50.69
CA ALA A 163 1.77 -36.97 52.02
C ALA A 163 2.12 -35.47 51.93
N THR A 164 1.25 -34.65 52.51
CA THR A 164 1.49 -33.25 52.89
C THR A 164 2.68 -33.18 53.86
N PRO A 165 3.42 -32.06 53.93
CA PRO A 165 3.09 -31.13 55.03
C PRO A 165 3.29 -29.64 54.72
N THR A 166 2.37 -28.89 55.33
CA THR A 166 2.48 -27.57 55.97
C THR A 166 3.85 -26.89 56.01
N ALA A 167 3.89 -25.59 55.70
CA ALA A 167 4.09 -24.54 56.70
C ALA A 167 3.93 -23.14 56.09
N SER A 168 2.95 -22.42 56.62
CA SER A 168 2.83 -20.97 56.58
C SER A 168 3.61 -20.45 57.78
N GLU A 169 4.55 -19.53 57.59
CA GLU A 169 5.04 -18.67 58.66
C GLU A 169 4.97 -17.21 58.21
N SER A 170 4.70 -16.38 59.22
CA SER A 170 4.14 -15.02 59.25
C SER A 170 4.95 -13.92 58.56
#